data_AF-B0TH29-F1
#
_entry.id   AF-B0TH29-F1
#
_cell.length_a   1.000
_cell.length_b   1.000
_cell.length_c   1.000
_cell.angle_alpha   90.00
_cell.angle_beta   90.00
_cell.angle_gamma   90.00
#
_symmetry.space_group_name_H-M   'P 1'
#
loop_
_entity.id
_entity.type
_entity.pdbx_description
1 polymer ?
#
loop_
_entity_poly.entity_id
_entity_poly.type
_entity_poly.pdbx_seq_one_letter_code
_entity_poly.pdbx_strand_id
1 'polypeptide(L)'
;MVPKNIRLPSHDTVRQALMKWDLKEQRKQHNCVIQRYKEQRGPQKESINGWRVTAIDGVELFHTKAYRCPECLTREHRDKTTDYYHAVVVAQQVGGNANLIYDCSGWGGQG
;
A
#
# COMPACT_ATOMS: atom_id res chain seq x y z
N MET A 1 -11.60 -2.38 13.50
CA MET A 1 -12.91 -2.67 14.16
C MET A 1 -13.94 -1.72 13.57
N VAL A 2 -15.00 -2.21 12.93
CA VAL A 2 -16.00 -1.34 12.27
C VAL A 2 -17.01 -0.84 13.31
N PRO A 3 -17.38 0.45 13.31
CA PRO A 3 -18.35 1.01 14.26
C PRO A 3 -19.69 0.25 14.25
N LYS A 4 -20.27 0.03 15.44
CA LYS A 4 -21.49 -0.79 15.66
C LYS A 4 -22.74 -0.35 14.88
N ASN A 5 -22.80 0.90 14.41
CA ASN A 5 -23.95 1.47 13.68
C ASN A 5 -23.74 1.56 12.16
N ILE A 6 -22.71 0.91 11.61
CA ILE A 6 -22.46 0.89 10.17
C ILE A 6 -22.91 -0.47 9.64
N ARG A 7 -23.92 -0.46 8.77
CA ARG A 7 -24.32 -1.66 8.02
C ARG A 7 -23.22 -1.96 7.01
N LEU A 8 -22.50 -3.05 7.22
CA LEU A 8 -21.45 -3.50 6.31
C LEU A 8 -22.07 -3.72 4.91
N PRO A 9 -21.41 -3.26 3.83
CA PRO A 9 -21.84 -3.60 2.49
C PRO A 9 -21.80 -5.12 2.30
N SER A 10 -22.75 -5.67 1.55
CA SER A 10 -22.71 -7.09 1.22
C SER A 10 -21.51 -7.40 0.32
N HIS A 11 -21.08 -8.66 0.32
CA HIS A 11 -20.04 -9.13 -0.58
C HIS A 11 -20.30 -8.73 -2.05
N ASP A 12 -21.55 -8.84 -2.51
CA ASP A 12 -21.91 -8.52 -3.88
C ASP A 12 -21.86 -7.02 -4.17
N THR A 13 -22.24 -6.18 -3.20
CA THR A 13 -22.08 -4.73 -3.32
C THR A 13 -20.62 -4.35 -3.47
N VAL A 14 -19.73 -4.97 -2.69
CA VAL A 14 -18.28 -4.74 -2.79
C VAL A 14 -17.76 -5.22 -4.15
N ARG A 15 -18.14 -6.43 -4.58
CA ARG A 15 -17.72 -6.99 -5.88
C ARG A 15 -18.15 -6.11 -7.04
N GLN A 16 -19.41 -5.68 -7.09
CA GLN A 16 -19.92 -4.84 -8.18
C GLN A 16 -19.25 -3.47 -8.21
N ALA A 17 -18.95 -2.88 -7.05
CA ALA A 17 -18.22 -1.63 -6.98
C ALA A 17 -16.79 -1.80 -7.53
N LEU A 18 -16.09 -2.87 -7.13
CA LEU A 18 -14.74 -3.17 -7.60
C LEU A 18 -14.70 -3.48 -9.11
N MET A 19 -15.72 -4.17 -9.65
CA MET A 19 -15.79 -4.47 -11.10
C MET A 19 -15.98 -3.23 -11.97
N LYS A 20 -16.51 -2.14 -11.41
CA LYS A 20 -16.68 -0.85 -12.10
C LYS A 20 -15.48 0.07 -11.92
N TRP A 21 -14.50 -0.32 -11.10
CA TRP A 21 -13.39 0.53 -10.74
C TRP A 21 -12.30 0.47 -11.82
N ASP A 22 -11.98 1.61 -12.42
CA ASP A 22 -10.84 1.72 -13.34
C ASP A 22 -9.52 1.91 -12.57
N LEU A 23 -8.56 1.02 -12.82
CA LEU A 23 -7.25 1.04 -12.19
C LEU A 23 -6.42 2.26 -12.61
N LYS A 24 -6.62 2.80 -13.84
CA LYS A 24 -5.88 3.99 -14.29
C LYS A 24 -6.34 5.23 -13.52
N GLU A 25 -7.65 5.44 -13.45
CA GLU A 25 -8.21 6.55 -12.66
C GLU A 25 -7.90 6.40 -11.17
N GLN A 26 -7.94 5.19 -10.61
CA GLN A 26 -7.56 4.95 -9.22
C GLN A 26 -6.11 5.37 -8.94
N ARG A 27 -5.16 4.99 -9.80
CA ARG A 27 -3.75 5.40 -9.64
C ARG A 27 -3.59 6.91 -9.71
N LYS A 28 -4.31 7.57 -10.63
CA LYS A 28 -4.30 9.03 -10.75
C LYS A 28 -4.81 9.70 -9.47
N GLN A 29 -5.93 9.22 -8.92
CA GLN A 29 -6.46 9.71 -7.66
C GLN A 29 -5.52 9.45 -6.49
N HIS A 30 -4.94 8.25 -6.40
CA HIS A 30 -3.92 7.92 -5.41
C HIS A 30 -2.73 8.89 -5.51
N ASN A 31 -2.16 9.06 -6.70
CA ASN A 31 -1.05 9.98 -6.93
C ASN A 31 -1.40 11.41 -6.56
N CYS A 32 -2.61 11.88 -6.88
CA CYS A 32 -3.09 13.20 -6.49
C CYS A 32 -3.12 13.36 -4.95
N VAL A 33 -3.64 12.36 -4.23
CA VAL A 33 -3.63 12.36 -2.75
C VAL A 33 -2.20 12.36 -2.21
N ILE A 34 -1.31 11.54 -2.75
CA ILE A 34 0.11 11.51 -2.36
C ILE A 34 0.79 12.85 -2.63
N GLN A 35 0.57 13.46 -3.80
CA GLN A 35 1.16 14.77 -4.14
C GLN A 35 0.65 15.85 -3.20
N ARG A 36 -0.66 15.90 -2.96
CA ARG A 36 -1.25 16.85 -2.01
C ARG A 36 -0.72 16.65 -0.59
N TYR A 37 -0.56 15.41 -0.18
CA TYR A 37 0.03 15.05 1.09
C TYR A 37 1.49 15.55 1.18
N LYS A 38 2.30 15.37 0.13
CA LYS A 38 3.69 15.86 0.05
C LYS A 38 3.75 17.40 0.14
N GLU A 39 2.92 18.10 -0.64
CA GLU A 39 2.82 19.57 -0.62
C GLU A 39 2.43 20.12 0.75
N GLN A 40 1.45 19.49 1.40
CA GLN A 40 0.99 19.86 2.74
C GLN A 40 1.97 19.40 3.84
N ARG A 41 3.00 18.63 3.47
CA ARG A 41 3.94 17.96 4.36
C ARG A 41 3.23 17.05 5.38
N GLY A 42 2.16 16.36 4.99
CA GLY A 42 1.32 15.49 5.84
C GLY A 42 0.15 16.20 6.53
N PRO A 43 -0.78 15.47 7.19
CA PRO A 43 -1.90 16.06 7.89
C PRO A 43 -1.42 17.00 9.00
N GLN A 44 -1.98 18.21 9.01
CA GLN A 44 -1.49 19.32 9.81
C GLN A 44 -1.73 19.18 11.32
N LYS A 45 -2.58 18.25 11.77
CA LYS A 45 -3.17 18.30 13.12
C LYS A 45 -2.43 17.53 14.22
N GLU A 46 -1.50 16.63 13.91
CA GLU A 46 -0.97 15.70 14.92
C GLU A 46 0.56 15.66 14.85
N SER A 47 1.18 16.62 15.55
CA SER A 47 2.63 16.68 15.81
C SER A 47 2.92 16.32 17.26
N ILE A 48 3.96 15.54 17.52
CA ILE A 48 4.42 15.21 18.87
C ILE A 48 5.44 16.27 19.28
N ASN A 49 5.11 17.11 20.27
CA ASN A 49 5.97 18.21 20.73
C ASN A 49 6.43 19.17 19.60
N GLY A 50 5.58 19.43 18.61
CA GLY A 50 5.91 20.26 17.45
C GLY A 50 6.74 19.57 16.36
N TRP A 51 7.14 18.31 16.56
CA TRP A 51 7.82 17.49 15.56
C TRP A 51 6.86 16.54 14.87
N ARG A 52 7.07 16.33 13.57
CA ARG A 52 6.37 15.25 12.85
C ARG A 52 7.24 14.01 12.86
N VAL A 53 6.65 12.91 13.30
CA VAL A 53 7.31 11.62 13.39
C VAL A 53 6.69 10.69 12.36
N THR A 54 7.53 10.11 11.50
CA THR A 54 7.14 9.12 10.50
C THR A 54 7.92 7.84 10.78
N ALA A 55 7.22 6.73 10.95
CA ALA A 55 7.80 5.40 10.97
C ALA A 55 7.98 4.92 9.53
N ILE A 56 9.17 4.45 9.20
CA ILE A 56 9.48 3.83 7.90
C ILE A 56 9.80 2.37 8.19
N ASP A 57 9.07 1.46 7.55
CA ASP A 57 9.26 0.02 7.71
C ASP A 57 9.24 -0.71 6.36
N GLY A 58 10.03 -1.77 6.25
CA GLY A 58 10.10 -2.63 5.06
C GLY A 58 9.32 -3.91 5.31
N VAL A 59 8.33 -4.20 4.47
CA VAL A 59 7.50 -5.40 4.60
C VAL A 59 7.57 -6.27 3.34
N GLU A 60 7.76 -7.57 3.55
CA GLU A 60 7.63 -8.58 2.51
C GLU A 60 6.14 -8.82 2.21
N LEU A 61 5.75 -8.65 0.94
CA LEU A 61 4.43 -8.94 0.41
C LEU A 61 4.49 -10.16 -0.50
N PHE A 62 3.54 -11.08 -0.35
CA PHE A 62 3.33 -12.23 -1.23
C PHE A 62 4.59 -13.08 -1.48
N HIS A 63 4.68 -14.23 -0.82
CA HIS A 63 5.79 -15.17 -0.94
C HIS A 63 5.34 -16.44 -1.67
N THR A 64 6.14 -16.94 -2.62
CA THR A 64 5.85 -18.19 -3.32
C THR A 64 7.11 -18.87 -3.86
N LYS A 65 7.08 -20.20 -3.94
CA LYS A 65 8.10 -21.04 -4.61
C LYS A 65 7.74 -21.42 -6.04
N ALA A 66 6.48 -21.22 -6.43
CA ALA A 66 5.91 -21.86 -7.62
C ALA A 66 5.79 -20.90 -8.82
N TYR A 67 5.47 -19.63 -8.57
CA TYR A 67 5.15 -18.67 -9.63
C TYR A 67 6.04 -17.44 -9.49
N ARG A 68 6.53 -16.92 -10.61
CA ARG A 68 7.31 -15.68 -10.64
C ARG A 68 6.75 -14.70 -11.64
N CYS A 69 6.86 -13.42 -11.34
CA CYS A 69 6.69 -12.36 -12.31
C CYS A 69 8.03 -11.65 -12.57
N PRO A 70 8.14 -10.81 -13.61
CA PRO A 70 9.37 -10.08 -13.92
C PRO A 70 9.85 -9.16 -12.79
N GLU A 71 8.95 -8.71 -11.93
CA GLU A 71 9.20 -7.75 -10.84
C GLU A 71 9.44 -8.43 -9.47
N CYS A 72 9.45 -9.76 -9.40
CA CYS A 72 9.69 -10.46 -8.14
C CYS A 72 11.16 -10.31 -7.70
N LEU A 73 11.35 -10.08 -6.41
CA LEU A 73 12.61 -10.31 -5.71
C LEU A 73 12.82 -11.82 -5.55
N THR A 74 14.08 -12.25 -5.53
CA THR A 74 14.45 -13.66 -5.38
C THR A 74 15.27 -13.90 -4.13
N ARG A 75 15.03 -15.04 -3.48
CA ARG A 75 15.85 -15.52 -2.37
C ARG A 75 16.25 -16.96 -2.64
N GLU A 76 17.54 -17.21 -2.78
CA GLU A 76 18.08 -18.57 -2.93
C GLU A 76 18.43 -19.16 -1.55
N HIS A 77 18.03 -20.41 -1.35
CA HIS A 77 18.30 -21.17 -0.13
C HIS A 77 19.49 -22.10 -0.32
N ARG A 78 20.06 -22.56 0.81
CA ARG A 78 21.18 -23.52 0.80
C ARG A 78 20.83 -24.86 0.17
N ASP A 79 19.56 -25.23 0.15
CA ASP A 79 19.04 -26.44 -0.50
C ASP A 79 18.81 -26.26 -2.01
N LYS A 80 19.24 -25.12 -2.59
CA LYS A 80 19.05 -24.73 -3.99
C LYS A 80 17.60 -24.47 -4.39
N THR A 81 16.68 -24.31 -3.43
CA THR A 81 15.33 -23.81 -3.72
C THR A 81 15.34 -22.29 -3.83
N THR A 82 14.48 -21.74 -4.69
CA THR A 82 14.35 -20.30 -4.91
C THR A 82 12.95 -19.85 -4.54
N ASP A 83 12.87 -18.85 -3.66
CA ASP A 83 11.64 -18.14 -3.34
C ASP A 83 11.53 -16.88 -4.20
N TYR A 84 10.31 -16.56 -4.60
CA TYR A 84 9.93 -15.32 -5.27
C TYR A 84 9.01 -14.52 -4.34
N TYR A 85 9.33 -13.25 -4.15
CA TYR A 85 8.54 -12.38 -3.27
C TYR A 85 8.51 -10.94 -3.76
N HIS A 86 7.57 -10.14 -3.24
CA HIS A 86 7.60 -8.69 -3.37
C HIS A 86 7.91 -8.06 -2.02
N ALA A 87 8.43 -6.84 -2.01
CA ALA A 87 8.57 -6.09 -0.77
C ALA A 87 8.21 -4.64 -1.04
N VAL A 88 7.70 -3.97 -0.01
CA VAL A 88 7.38 -2.55 -0.07
C VAL A 88 7.94 -1.85 1.15
N VAL A 89 8.31 -0.58 0.98
CA VAL A 89 8.66 0.31 2.07
C VAL A 89 7.43 1.16 2.38
N VAL A 90 6.93 1.04 3.61
CA VAL A 90 5.76 1.78 4.08
C VAL A 90 6.23 2.90 4.99
N ALA A 91 5.72 4.11 4.75
CA ALA A 91 5.92 5.24 5.63
C ALA A 91 4.58 5.59 6.29
N GLN A 92 4.50 5.45 7.62
CA GLN A 92 3.30 5.73 8.40
C GLN A 92 3.56 6.86 9.38
N GLN A 93 2.65 7.82 9.48
CA GLN A 93 2.73 8.86 10.49
C GLN A 93 2.43 8.28 11.87
N VAL A 94 3.32 8.56 12.83
CA VAL A 94 3.13 8.11 14.22
C VAL A 94 2.25 9.14 14.95
N GLY A 95 1.20 8.64 15.60
CA GLY A 95 0.28 9.49 16.37
C GLY A 95 -0.86 10.11 15.57
N GLY A 96 -1.16 9.61 14.36
CA GLY A 96 -2.34 10.02 13.60
C GLY A 96 -3.04 8.93 12.80
N ASN A 97 -4.28 9.22 12.40
CA ASN A 97 -5.26 8.23 11.91
C ASN A 97 -5.07 7.74 10.44
N ALA A 98 -3.88 7.84 9.84
CA ALA A 98 -3.71 7.50 8.42
C ALA A 98 -2.54 6.56 8.13
N ASN A 99 -2.86 5.36 7.67
CA ASN A 99 -1.93 4.43 7.04
C ASN A 99 -1.89 4.76 5.53
N LEU A 100 -0.82 5.39 5.06
CA LEU A 100 -0.64 5.77 3.66
C LEU A 100 0.46 4.90 3.04
N ILE A 101 0.18 4.25 1.91
CA ILE A 101 1.24 3.60 1.11
C ILE A 101 1.90 4.70 0.29
N TYR A 102 3.16 5.01 0.61
CA TYR A 102 3.88 6.16 0.06
C TYR A 102 4.46 5.90 -1.33
N ASP A 103 4.88 4.65 -1.56
CA ASP A 103 5.39 4.16 -2.84
C ASP A 103 5.22 2.64 -2.90
N CYS A 104 5.09 2.11 -4.11
CA CYS A 104 5.02 0.67 -4.39
C CYS A 104 5.76 0.43 -5.71
N SER A 105 7.07 0.21 -5.63
CA SER A 105 7.88 -0.19 -6.77
C SER A 105 7.61 -1.66 -7.10
N GLY A 106 6.59 -1.89 -7.93
CA GLY A 106 6.23 -3.22 -8.43
C GLY A 106 5.09 -3.28 -9.45
N TRP A 107 4.61 -2.14 -9.96
CA TRP A 107 3.63 -2.10 -11.05
C TRP A 107 4.20 -1.38 -12.27
N GLY A 108 5.07 -2.06 -13.00
CA GLY A 108 5.40 -1.72 -14.37
C GLY A 108 4.21 -2.01 -15.28
N GLY A 109 3.47 -0.97 -15.64
CA GLY A 109 2.67 -0.98 -16.87
C GLY A 109 3.57 -0.56 -18.02
N GLN A 110 3.91 -1.49 -18.92
CA GLN A 110 4.18 -1.14 -20.32
C GLN A 110 2.83 -1.12 -21.04
N GLY A 111 2.52 -0.01 -21.74
CA GLY A 111 1.36 0.13 -22.63
C GLY A 111 0.37 1.22 -22.27
#